data_AF-A0A358C6A5-F1
#
_entry.id   AF-A0A358C6A5-F1
#
_cell.length_a   1.000
_cell.length_b   1.000
_cell.length_c   1.000
_cell.angle_alpha   90.00
_cell.angle_beta   90.00
_cell.angle_gamma   90.00
#
_symmetry.space_group_name_H-M   'P 1'
#
loop_
_entity.id
_entity.type
_entity.pdbx_description
1 polymer ?
#
loop_
_entity_poly.entity_id
_entity_poly.type
_entity_poly.pdbx_seq_one_letter_code
_entity_poly.pdbx_strand_id
1 'polypeptide(L)'
;MRTQHTFFLPLAGLTAVLLASAAWAADAPMRKSGLWEIRTETAAGGQGMPGPMTMQMCIEQGRDDMTADPRDVRRRCSKMETKRTGNRVTIDSVCAMDGHTATGRTVITGNLATEYRMENTTRFDPPMHGMQILSSTMTGKWLGPCKPGQKHGAVTMSGMPGMGPGGAFKMDPETMRRMQQQYGR
;
A
#
# COMPACT_ATOMS: atom_id res chain seq x y z
N MET A 1 48.41 -1.65 69.64
CA MET A 1 47.64 -0.52 69.07
C MET A 1 48.31 -0.07 67.78
N ARG A 2 47.72 -0.37 66.62
CA ARG A 2 47.93 0.32 65.33
C ARG A 2 46.84 -0.18 64.38
N THR A 3 45.74 0.56 64.37
CA THR A 3 44.58 0.34 63.51
C THR A 3 44.93 0.82 62.11
N GLN A 4 44.94 -0.06 61.11
CA GLN A 4 45.15 0.33 59.72
C GLN A 4 43.80 0.65 59.07
N HIS A 5 43.68 1.88 58.55
CA HIS A 5 42.53 2.36 57.80
C HIS A 5 42.57 1.79 56.37
N THR A 6 41.63 0.88 56.07
CA THR A 6 41.34 0.46 54.70
C THR A 6 40.62 1.58 53.96
N PHE A 7 41.29 2.15 52.96
CA PHE A 7 40.75 3.17 52.07
C PHE A 7 39.64 2.59 51.17
N PHE A 8 38.50 3.27 51.18
CA PHE A 8 37.38 3.09 50.27
C PHE A 8 37.73 3.54 48.84
N LEU A 9 37.43 2.70 47.84
CA LEU A 9 37.32 3.08 46.44
C LEU A 9 36.01 2.46 45.90
N PRO A 10 34.93 3.24 45.69
CA PRO A 10 33.75 2.73 45.04
C PRO A 10 34.00 2.66 43.53
N LEU A 11 34.03 1.45 42.99
CA LEU A 11 34.01 1.18 41.55
C LEU A 11 32.63 1.60 41.01
N ALA A 12 32.51 2.81 40.48
CA ALA A 12 31.30 3.25 39.78
C ALA A 12 31.22 2.53 38.42
N GLY A 13 30.48 1.43 38.37
CA GLY A 13 30.17 0.72 37.13
C GLY A 13 29.24 1.55 36.25
N LEU A 14 29.76 2.08 35.15
CA LEU A 14 28.98 2.77 34.13
C LEU A 14 28.29 1.73 33.24
N THR A 15 27.07 1.31 33.61
CA THR A 15 26.23 0.46 32.76
C THR A 15 25.69 1.29 31.59
N ALA A 16 26.35 1.19 30.44
CA ALA A 16 25.84 1.73 29.18
C ALA A 16 24.60 0.92 28.76
N VAL A 17 23.42 1.50 28.97
CA VAL A 17 22.16 0.97 28.42
C VAL A 17 22.20 1.22 26.92
N LEU A 18 22.58 0.21 26.15
CA LEU A 18 22.34 0.14 24.71
C LEU A 18 20.83 0.08 24.50
N LEU A 19 20.20 1.23 24.31
CA LEU A 19 18.89 1.34 23.68
C LEU A 19 19.05 0.83 22.25
N ALA A 20 18.87 -0.47 22.06
CA ALA A 20 18.59 -1.03 20.75
C ALA A 20 17.26 -0.42 20.30
N SER A 21 17.33 0.66 19.53
CA SER A 21 16.21 1.14 18.74
C SER A 21 15.86 0.01 17.79
N ALA A 22 14.86 -0.80 18.17
CA ALA A 22 14.16 -1.64 17.23
C ALA A 22 13.64 -0.68 16.16
N ALA A 23 14.29 -0.68 14.99
CA ALA A 23 13.76 -0.04 13.81
C ALA A 23 12.48 -0.81 13.49
N TRP A 24 11.35 -0.36 14.03
CA TRP A 24 10.05 -0.76 13.56
C TRP A 24 10.02 -0.30 12.10
N ALA A 25 10.16 -1.25 11.19
CA ALA A 25 9.81 -1.04 9.80
C ALA A 25 8.46 -0.33 9.84
N ALA A 26 8.39 0.91 9.38
CA ALA A 26 7.19 1.72 9.49
C ALA A 26 6.03 0.89 8.95
N ASP A 27 5.12 0.45 9.84
CA ASP A 27 4.07 -0.47 9.47
C ASP A 27 3.37 0.06 8.23
N ALA A 28 3.17 -0.81 7.24
CA ALA A 28 2.48 -0.42 6.01
C ALA A 28 1.15 0.26 6.37
N PRO A 29 0.74 1.31 5.66
CA PRO A 29 -0.53 1.97 5.93
C PRO A 29 -1.67 0.95 5.75
N MET A 30 -2.41 0.68 6.83
CA MET A 30 -3.50 -0.30 6.83
C MET A 30 -4.83 0.41 7.11
N ARG A 31 -5.79 0.21 6.22
CA ARG A 31 -7.16 0.70 6.35
C ARG A 31 -7.91 -0.06 7.42
N LYS A 32 -8.74 0.65 8.19
CA LYS A 32 -9.68 0.05 9.14
C LYS A 32 -10.53 -1.01 8.43
N SER A 33 -10.73 -2.15 9.09
CA SER A 33 -11.60 -3.22 8.58
C SER A 33 -13.01 -2.69 8.28
N GLY A 34 -13.58 -3.12 7.15
CA GLY A 34 -14.93 -2.73 6.73
C GLY A 34 -15.09 -2.58 5.22
N LEU A 35 -16.27 -2.13 4.82
CA LEU A 35 -16.59 -1.80 3.45
C LEU A 35 -16.07 -0.40 3.11
N TRP A 36 -15.29 -0.31 2.05
CA TRP A 36 -14.78 0.96 1.54
C TRP A 36 -15.30 1.22 0.14
N GLU A 37 -15.73 2.44 -0.13
CA GLU A 37 -15.87 2.94 -1.51
C GLU A 37 -14.52 3.47 -1.96
N ILE A 38 -14.06 3.02 -3.12
CA ILE A 38 -12.78 3.38 -3.73
C ILE A 38 -13.07 3.95 -5.10
N ARG A 39 -12.63 5.18 -5.34
CA ARG A 39 -12.69 5.84 -6.64
C ARG A 39 -11.27 5.96 -7.19
N THR A 40 -11.06 5.56 -8.43
CA THR A 40 -9.75 5.57 -9.09
C THR A 40 -9.83 6.32 -10.40
N GLU A 41 -8.89 7.23 -10.61
CA GLU A 41 -8.66 7.94 -11.86
C GLU A 41 -7.26 7.59 -12.33
N THR A 42 -7.12 7.16 -13.58
CA THR A 42 -5.84 6.72 -14.15
C THR A 42 -5.50 7.56 -15.36
N ALA A 43 -4.22 7.92 -15.51
CA ALA A 43 -3.68 8.54 -16.70
C ALA A 43 -2.48 7.75 -17.22
N ALA A 44 -2.47 7.50 -18.52
CA ALA A 44 -1.39 6.82 -19.23
C ALA A 44 -0.75 7.81 -20.21
N GLY A 45 0.56 8.00 -20.14
CA GLY A 45 1.25 8.97 -21.01
C GLY A 45 0.76 10.42 -20.87
N GLY A 46 0.19 10.77 -19.70
CA GLY A 46 -0.42 12.08 -19.44
C GLY A 46 -1.85 12.25 -19.97
N GLN A 47 -2.41 11.24 -20.65
CA GLN A 47 -3.80 11.24 -21.10
C GLN A 47 -4.67 10.50 -20.07
N GLY A 48 -5.75 11.14 -19.62
CA GLY A 48 -6.72 10.52 -18.74
C GLY A 48 -7.44 9.34 -19.43
N MET A 49 -7.54 8.22 -18.73
CA MET A 49 -8.33 7.07 -19.18
C MET A 49 -9.84 7.34 -19.01
N PRO A 50 -10.72 6.64 -19.75
CA PRO A 50 -12.16 6.90 -19.71
C PRO A 50 -12.75 6.70 -18.31
N GLY A 51 -13.14 7.82 -17.70
CA GLY A 51 -13.95 7.89 -16.49
C GLY A 51 -13.26 7.39 -15.21
N PRO A 52 -13.56 8.02 -14.06
CA PRO A 52 -13.21 7.46 -12.77
C PRO A 52 -13.94 6.13 -12.53
N MET A 53 -13.21 5.09 -12.17
CA MET A 53 -13.77 3.81 -11.76
C MET A 53 -14.13 3.87 -10.27
N THR A 54 -15.40 3.68 -9.93
CA THR A 54 -15.85 3.55 -8.53
C THR A 54 -16.20 2.10 -8.23
N MET A 55 -15.64 1.59 -7.14
CA MET A 55 -15.92 0.25 -6.63
C MET A 55 -16.10 0.27 -5.12
N GLN A 56 -16.80 -0.72 -4.56
CA GLN A 56 -16.76 -0.99 -3.13
C GLN A 56 -15.98 -2.26 -2.86
N MET A 57 -15.10 -2.24 -1.86
CA MET A 57 -14.27 -3.38 -1.47
C MET A 57 -14.37 -3.62 0.04
N CYS A 58 -14.59 -4.89 0.42
CA CYS A 58 -14.44 -5.30 1.81
C CYS A 58 -12.95 -5.47 2.13
N ILE A 59 -12.46 -4.76 3.15
CA ILE A 59 -11.06 -4.80 3.60
C ILE A 59 -11.01 -5.36 5.02
N GLU A 60 -10.00 -6.19 5.26
CA GLU A 60 -9.64 -6.71 6.57
C GLU A 60 -8.27 -6.11 6.86
N GLN A 61 -8.16 -5.33 7.93
CA GLN A 61 -6.98 -4.52 8.22
C GLN A 61 -5.69 -5.35 8.19
N GLY A 62 -5.67 -6.50 8.87
CA GLY A 62 -4.51 -7.40 8.97
C GLY A 62 -4.03 -8.00 7.64
N ARG A 63 -4.83 -7.87 6.57
CA ARG A 63 -4.53 -8.37 5.23
C ARG A 63 -4.48 -7.25 4.19
N ASP A 64 -4.55 -6.00 4.64
CA ASP A 64 -4.61 -4.86 3.74
C ASP A 64 -3.28 -4.66 3.02
N ASP A 65 -3.36 -4.52 1.70
CA ASP A 65 -2.25 -4.13 0.85
C ASP A 65 -2.70 -2.96 -0.04
N MET A 66 -2.31 -1.76 0.37
CA MET A 66 -2.63 -0.53 -0.36
C MET A 66 -1.78 -0.35 -1.62
N THR A 67 -0.67 -1.08 -1.77
CA THR A 67 0.17 -1.00 -2.97
C THR A 67 -0.37 -1.86 -4.11
N ALA A 68 -1.19 -2.86 -3.78
CA ALA A 68 -1.68 -3.88 -4.72
C ALA A 68 -0.56 -4.63 -5.47
N ASP A 69 0.69 -4.53 -5.01
CA ASP A 69 1.82 -5.22 -5.59
C ASP A 69 1.78 -6.70 -5.21
N PRO A 70 1.82 -7.64 -6.17
CA PRO A 70 2.03 -9.05 -5.87
C PRO A 70 3.29 -9.22 -5.03
N ARG A 71 3.27 -10.16 -4.07
CA ARG A 71 4.45 -10.46 -3.22
C ARG A 71 5.71 -10.75 -4.06
N ASP A 72 5.53 -11.31 -5.26
CA ASP A 72 6.60 -11.54 -6.23
C ASP A 72 7.20 -10.26 -6.81
N VAL A 73 6.38 -9.23 -7.05
CA VAL A 73 6.86 -7.91 -7.49
C VAL A 73 7.67 -7.26 -6.38
N ARG A 74 7.18 -7.30 -5.13
CA ARG A 74 7.91 -6.75 -3.97
C ARG A 74 9.29 -7.36 -3.79
N ARG A 75 9.44 -8.67 -4.06
CA ARG A 75 10.75 -9.37 -4.02
C ARG A 75 11.72 -8.91 -5.12
N ARG A 76 11.23 -8.36 -6.21
CA ARG A 76 12.02 -7.84 -7.33
C ARG A 76 12.35 -6.35 -7.20
N CYS A 77 12.03 -5.74 -6.06
CA CYS A 77 12.35 -4.36 -5.79
C CYS A 77 13.75 -4.23 -5.19
N SER A 78 14.65 -3.52 -5.90
CA SER A 78 15.95 -3.12 -5.35
C SER A 78 15.81 -2.00 -4.34
N LYS A 79 14.70 -1.24 -4.41
CA LYS A 79 14.35 -0.18 -3.47
C LYS A 79 12.87 -0.27 -3.09
N MET A 80 12.58 -0.18 -1.79
CA MET A 80 11.24 -0.01 -1.24
C MET A 80 11.35 0.76 0.08
N GLU A 81 11.23 2.08 0.02
CA GLU A 81 11.36 2.96 1.18
C GLU A 81 9.99 3.51 1.56
N THR A 82 9.58 3.31 2.81
CA THR A 82 8.36 3.89 3.37
C THR A 82 8.72 4.96 4.38
N LYS A 83 8.20 6.17 4.19
CA LYS A 83 8.36 7.30 5.09
C LYS A 83 7.01 7.80 5.57
N ARG A 84 6.87 7.99 6.88
CA ARG A 84 5.66 8.54 7.50
C ARG A 84 5.94 9.89 8.14
N THR A 85 5.14 10.89 7.80
CA THR A 85 5.21 12.25 8.35
C THR A 85 3.79 12.71 8.67
N GLY A 86 3.40 12.67 9.94
CA GLY A 86 2.04 13.00 10.37
C GLY A 86 0.99 12.10 9.71
N ASN A 87 0.05 12.70 8.99
CA ASN A 87 -1.01 12.02 8.23
C ASN A 87 -0.62 11.69 6.79
N ARG A 88 0.66 11.81 6.43
CA ARG A 88 1.20 11.49 5.11
C ARG A 88 2.13 10.29 5.18
N VAL A 89 1.94 9.34 4.28
CA VAL A 89 2.87 8.23 4.01
C VAL A 89 3.37 8.36 2.58
N THR A 90 4.67 8.22 2.38
CA THR A 90 5.31 8.19 1.06
C THR A 90 6.03 6.86 0.90
N ILE A 91 5.80 6.19 -0.22
CA ILE A 91 6.43 4.93 -0.59
C ILE A 91 7.18 5.18 -1.89
N ASP A 92 8.50 5.04 -1.87
CA ASP A 92 9.35 5.11 -3.06
C ASP A 92 9.85 3.71 -3.41
N SER A 93 9.66 3.29 -4.65
CA SER A 93 10.02 1.95 -5.11
C SER A 93 10.84 1.97 -6.41
N VAL A 94 11.72 0.98 -6.55
CA VAL A 94 12.41 0.65 -7.81
C VAL A 94 12.35 -0.86 -7.95
N CYS A 95 11.57 -1.34 -8.92
CA CYS A 95 11.26 -2.75 -9.08
C CYS A 95 11.51 -3.24 -10.51
N ALA A 96 12.02 -4.46 -10.62
CA ALA A 96 12.15 -5.14 -11.91
C ALA A 96 10.84 -5.85 -12.28
N MET A 97 10.34 -5.58 -13.49
CA MET A 97 9.11 -6.14 -14.05
C MET A 97 9.33 -6.50 -15.52
N ASP A 98 9.43 -7.78 -15.86
CA ASP A 98 9.46 -8.29 -17.24
C ASP A 98 10.44 -7.57 -18.18
N GLY A 99 11.67 -7.34 -17.71
CA GLY A 99 12.71 -6.63 -18.48
C GLY A 99 12.65 -5.10 -18.40
N HIS A 100 11.66 -4.56 -17.69
CA HIS A 100 11.50 -3.14 -17.41
C HIS A 100 11.88 -2.82 -15.97
N THR A 101 12.42 -1.63 -15.76
CA THR A 101 12.56 -1.01 -14.44
C THR A 101 11.35 -0.12 -14.19
N ALA A 102 10.56 -0.44 -13.18
CA ALA A 102 9.45 0.35 -12.69
C ALA A 102 9.90 1.18 -11.49
N THR A 103 10.00 2.51 -11.66
CA THR A 103 10.28 3.45 -10.57
C THR A 103 8.98 4.10 -10.12
N GLY A 104 8.56 3.78 -8.91
CA GLY A 104 7.28 4.20 -8.34
C GLY A 104 7.43 5.22 -7.22
N ARG A 105 6.45 6.12 -7.13
CA ARG A 105 6.20 6.96 -5.95
C ARG A 105 4.73 6.93 -5.63
N THR A 106 4.39 6.48 -4.42
CA THR A 106 3.05 6.50 -3.87
C THR A 106 2.99 7.47 -2.69
N VAL A 107 2.00 8.35 -2.66
CA VAL A 107 1.75 9.27 -1.55
C VAL A 107 0.33 9.03 -1.04
N ILE A 108 0.20 8.65 0.22
CA ILE A 108 -1.07 8.42 0.90
C ILE A 108 -1.26 9.52 1.94
N THR A 109 -2.41 10.17 1.92
CA THR A 109 -2.80 11.21 2.87
C THR A 109 -4.18 10.95 3.46
N GLY A 110 -4.41 11.46 4.67
CA GLY A 110 -5.72 11.41 5.33
C GLY A 110 -5.75 10.44 6.52
N ASN A 111 -6.93 9.93 6.82
CA ASN A 111 -7.19 9.04 7.95
C ASN A 111 -7.68 7.68 7.45
N LEU A 112 -6.84 6.66 7.57
CA LEU A 112 -7.12 5.29 7.14
C LEU A 112 -8.24 4.60 7.94
N ALA A 113 -8.87 5.29 8.90
CA ALA A 113 -10.09 4.85 9.58
C ALA A 113 -11.39 5.45 9.02
N THR A 114 -11.31 6.51 8.20
CA THR A 114 -12.48 7.24 7.70
C THR A 114 -12.39 7.52 6.21
N GLU A 115 -11.36 8.24 5.77
CA GLU A 115 -11.17 8.63 4.38
C GLU A 115 -9.70 8.88 4.07
N TYR A 116 -9.28 8.53 2.86
CA TYR A 116 -7.92 8.75 2.39
C TYR A 116 -7.88 9.15 0.93
N ARG A 117 -6.75 9.76 0.56
CA ARG A 117 -6.34 9.99 -0.81
C ARG A 117 -4.99 9.33 -1.04
N MET A 118 -4.83 8.72 -2.19
CA MET A 118 -3.58 8.12 -2.64
C MET A 118 -3.28 8.62 -4.04
N GLU A 119 -2.03 9.03 -4.25
CA GLU A 119 -1.50 9.41 -5.55
C GLU A 119 -0.35 8.48 -5.86
N ASN A 120 -0.38 7.86 -7.04
CA ASN A 120 0.65 6.95 -7.49
C ASN A 120 1.18 7.42 -8.84
N THR A 121 2.49 7.41 -9.00
CA THR A 121 3.18 7.65 -10.28
C THR A 121 4.24 6.59 -10.45
N THR A 122 4.20 5.89 -11.58
CA THR A 122 5.17 4.87 -11.97
C THR A 122 5.77 5.24 -13.31
N ARG A 123 7.10 5.16 -13.40
CA ARG A 123 7.88 5.32 -14.62
C ARG A 123 8.49 3.99 -15.03
N PHE A 124 8.33 3.61 -16.29
CA PHE A 124 8.90 2.39 -16.87
C PHE A 124 10.10 2.69 -17.76
N ASP A 125 11.16 1.89 -17.63
CA ASP A 125 12.36 1.95 -18.48
C ASP A 125 12.86 0.53 -18.87
N PRO A 126 12.82 0.13 -20.15
CA PRO A 126 12.21 0.84 -21.27
C PRO A 126 10.68 0.99 -21.11
N PRO A 127 9.97 1.76 -21.95
CA PRO A 127 8.51 1.88 -21.88
C PRO A 127 7.81 0.51 -21.96
N MET A 128 6.85 0.26 -21.07
CA MET A 128 6.08 -0.99 -21.03
C MET A 128 4.81 -0.82 -21.88
N HIS A 129 4.61 -1.68 -22.88
CA HIS A 129 3.53 -1.53 -23.88
C HIS A 129 3.46 -0.12 -24.51
N GLY A 130 4.61 0.52 -24.74
CA GLY A 130 4.70 1.89 -25.26
C GLY A 130 4.41 2.99 -24.24
N MET A 131 4.07 2.65 -22.99
CA MET A 131 3.82 3.61 -21.92
C MET A 131 5.06 3.80 -21.05
N GLN A 132 5.55 5.04 -20.99
CA GLN A 132 6.66 5.40 -20.11
C GLN A 132 6.21 5.83 -18.72
N ILE A 133 5.04 6.44 -18.60
CA ILE A 133 4.51 6.96 -17.33
C ILE A 133 3.06 6.51 -17.18
N LEU A 134 2.76 5.94 -16.01
CA LEU A 134 1.44 5.63 -15.53
C LEU A 134 1.22 6.39 -14.21
N SER A 135 0.14 7.16 -14.12
CA SER A 135 -0.25 7.78 -12.86
C SER A 135 -1.70 7.44 -12.51
N SER A 136 -1.98 7.41 -11.22
CA SER A 136 -3.34 7.23 -10.74
C SER A 136 -3.59 8.01 -9.46
N THR A 137 -4.81 8.54 -9.35
CA THR A 137 -5.34 9.12 -8.12
C THR A 137 -6.43 8.20 -7.61
N MET A 138 -6.37 7.82 -6.34
CA MET A 138 -7.37 7.03 -5.66
C MET A 138 -7.89 7.77 -4.44
N THR A 139 -9.20 7.74 -4.21
CA THR A 139 -9.79 8.12 -2.92
C THR A 139 -10.52 6.93 -2.33
N GLY A 140 -10.51 6.84 -1.01
CA GLY A 140 -11.26 5.82 -0.29
C GLY A 140 -12.09 6.41 0.82
N LYS A 141 -13.33 5.94 0.98
CA LYS A 141 -14.24 6.33 2.06
C LYS A 141 -14.79 5.08 2.76
N TRP A 142 -14.67 5.03 4.08
CA TRP A 142 -15.22 3.94 4.89
C TRP A 142 -16.75 4.09 4.97
N LEU A 143 -17.47 3.06 4.55
CA LEU A 143 -18.93 3.06 4.50
C LEU A 143 -19.57 2.35 5.70
N GLY A 144 -18.81 1.51 6.40
CA GLY A 144 -19.35 0.68 7.47
C GLY A 144 -18.67 -0.67 7.58
N PRO A 145 -19.22 -1.59 8.39
CA PRO A 145 -18.87 -3.00 8.36
C PRO A 145 -19.08 -3.60 6.95
N CYS A 146 -18.34 -4.67 6.62
CA CYS A 146 -18.62 -5.43 5.41
C CYS A 146 -20.03 -6.06 5.46
N LYS A 147 -20.65 -6.24 4.29
CA LYS A 147 -21.98 -6.88 4.21
C LYS A 147 -21.86 -8.37 4.57
N PRO A 148 -22.92 -9.01 5.11
CA PRO A 148 -22.90 -10.43 5.41
C PRO A 148 -22.40 -11.29 4.23
N GLY A 149 -21.44 -12.18 4.49
CA GLY A 149 -20.84 -13.06 3.48
C GLY A 149 -19.75 -12.43 2.60
N GLN A 150 -19.49 -11.13 2.68
CA GLN A 150 -18.34 -10.52 1.98
C GLN A 150 -17.03 -10.88 2.69
N LYS A 151 -16.05 -11.38 1.93
CA LYS A 151 -14.68 -11.64 2.39
C LYS A 151 -13.76 -10.48 2.00
N HIS A 152 -12.59 -10.38 2.63
CA HIS A 152 -11.54 -9.46 2.20
C HIS A 152 -11.26 -9.58 0.69
N GLY A 153 -11.20 -8.44 0.00
CA GLY A 153 -10.99 -8.37 -1.44
C GLY A 153 -12.26 -8.59 -2.28
N ALA A 154 -13.42 -8.83 -1.67
CA ALA A 154 -14.67 -8.87 -2.42
C ALA A 154 -15.00 -7.48 -2.97
N VAL A 155 -15.08 -7.36 -4.30
CA VAL A 155 -15.34 -6.11 -5.02
C VAL A 155 -16.74 -6.10 -5.60
N THR A 156 -17.41 -4.96 -5.52
CA THR A 156 -18.59 -4.64 -6.33
C THR A 156 -18.30 -3.36 -7.12
N MET A 157 -18.31 -3.44 -8.44
CA MET A 157 -18.11 -2.27 -9.30
C MET A 157 -19.46 -1.63 -9.64
N SER A 158 -19.50 -0.30 -9.59
CA SER A 158 -20.65 0.50 -10.01
C SER A 158 -20.24 1.29 -11.26
N GLY A 159 -20.87 1.03 -12.41
CA GLY A 159 -20.74 1.89 -13.59
C GLY A 159 -19.64 1.57 -14.61
N MET A 160 -19.38 0.29 -14.94
CA MET A 160 -18.62 -0.03 -16.16
C MET A 160 -19.37 0.46 -17.41
N PRO A 161 -18.74 1.23 -18.33
CA PRO A 161 -19.31 1.51 -19.64
C PRO A 161 -19.54 0.19 -20.38
N GLY A 162 -20.79 -0.12 -20.74
CA GLY A 162 -21.16 -1.35 -21.44
C GLY A 162 -21.92 -2.39 -20.60
N MET A 163 -22.08 -2.18 -19.29
CA MET A 163 -22.99 -2.97 -18.46
C MET A 163 -24.17 -2.09 -18.05
N GLY A 164 -25.37 -2.50 -18.46
CA GLY A 164 -26.62 -1.76 -18.24
C GLY A 164 -26.89 -1.41 -16.77
N PRO A 165 -27.84 -0.49 -16.51
CA PRO A 165 -28.15 -0.03 -15.16
C PRO A 165 -28.57 -1.20 -14.27
N GLY A 166 -27.79 -1.45 -13.20
CA GLY A 166 -28.07 -2.48 -12.19
C GLY A 166 -27.16 -3.73 -12.21
N GLY A 167 -26.22 -3.84 -13.16
CA GLY A 167 -25.29 -4.97 -13.24
C GLY A 167 -24.16 -4.91 -12.21
N ALA A 168 -24.41 -5.24 -10.94
CA ALA A 168 -23.34 -5.45 -9.97
C ALA A 168 -22.61 -6.77 -10.28
N PHE A 169 -21.52 -6.71 -11.05
CA PHE A 169 -20.67 -7.88 -11.26
C PHE A 169 -19.89 -8.15 -9.97
N LYS A 170 -20.25 -9.24 -9.28
CA LYS A 170 -19.50 -9.74 -8.13
C LYS A 170 -18.32 -10.54 -8.67
N MET A 171 -17.14 -9.93 -8.71
CA MET A 171 -15.92 -10.65 -9.06
C MET A 171 -15.25 -11.12 -7.77
N ASP A 172 -15.08 -12.43 -7.62
CA ASP A 172 -14.33 -12.97 -6.50
C ASP A 172 -12.81 -12.83 -6.74
N PRO A 173 -11.99 -12.84 -5.68
CA PRO A 173 -10.53 -12.68 -5.80
C PRO A 173 -9.82 -13.76 -6.61
N GLU A 174 -10.33 -15.00 -6.66
CA GLU A 174 -9.73 -16.08 -7.45
C GLU A 174 -9.96 -15.86 -8.95
N THR A 175 -11.18 -15.43 -9.32
CA THR A 175 -11.50 -15.04 -10.69
C THR A 175 -10.63 -13.85 -11.15
N MET A 176 -10.44 -12.84 -10.29
CA MET A 176 -9.54 -11.72 -10.60
C MET A 176 -8.10 -12.18 -10.80
N ARG A 177 -7.60 -13.07 -9.93
CA ARG A 177 -6.25 -13.62 -10.05
C ARG A 177 -6.05 -14.42 -11.35
N ARG A 178 -7.06 -15.19 -11.76
CA ARG A 178 -7.04 -15.90 -13.06
C ARG A 178 -7.03 -14.93 -14.25
N MET A 179 -7.83 -13.86 -14.21
CA MET A 179 -7.79 -12.83 -15.25
C MET A 179 -6.41 -12.15 -15.31
N GLN A 180 -5.83 -11.75 -14.18
CA GLN A 180 -4.50 -11.14 -14.15
C GLN A 180 -3.41 -12.05 -14.73
N GLN A 181 -3.49 -13.37 -14.48
CA GLN A 181 -2.58 -14.34 -15.08
C GLN A 181 -2.79 -14.52 -16.59
N GLN A 182 -4.01 -14.32 -17.08
CA GLN A 182 -4.35 -14.45 -18.50
C GLN A 182 -3.93 -13.20 -19.30
N TYR A 183 -4.04 -12.00 -18.72
CA TYR A 183 -3.65 -10.74 -19.37
C TYR A 183 -2.19 -10.33 -19.11
N GLY A 184 -1.51 -10.97 -18.16
CA GLY A 184 -0.07 -10.81 -17.90
C GLY A 184 0.81 -11.71 -18.78
N ARG A 185 0.34 -12.08 -19.98
CA ARG A 185 1.06 -12.86 -20.97
C ARG A 185 1.25 -12.06 -22.25
#